data_AF-A0AAV9HM66-F1
#
_entry.id   AF-A0AAV9HM66-F1
#
_cell.length_a   1.000
_cell.length_b   1.000
_cell.length_c   1.000
_cell.angle_alpha   90.00
_cell.angle_beta   90.00
_cell.angle_gamma   90.00
#
_symmetry.space_group_name_H-M   'P 1'
#
loop_
_entity.id
_entity.type
_entity.pdbx_description
1 polymer ?
#
loop_
_entity_poly.entity_id
_entity_poly.type
_entity_poly.pdbx_seq_one_letter_code
_entity_poly.pdbx_strand_id
1 'polypeptide(L)'
;MRVFAFFIAALTFFSGVIAVDIQKSVLISYPAGTPDSVVTKAKHAIVDAGGVITHEYSLIKGFAAKVGAKVLDSVSAWGQEYQVSIEEDEEVHAMEGAHIGI
;
A
#
# COMPACT_ATOMS: atom_id res chain seq x y z
N MET A 1 -26.08 -43.50 14.88
CA MET A 1 -24.75 -42.95 15.24
C MET A 1 -23.77 -42.82 14.07
N ARG A 2 -23.88 -43.60 12.97
CA ARG A 2 -22.95 -43.53 11.82
C ARG A 2 -23.24 -42.39 10.83
N VAL A 3 -24.51 -42.03 10.61
CA VAL A 3 -24.89 -40.94 9.68
C VAL A 3 -24.56 -39.54 10.20
N PHE A 4 -24.57 -39.36 11.52
CA PHE A 4 -24.19 -38.09 12.16
C PHE A 4 -22.69 -37.79 12.05
N ALA A 5 -21.85 -38.84 11.98
CA ALA A 5 -20.41 -38.68 11.80
C ALA A 5 -20.04 -38.08 10.43
N PHE A 6 -20.83 -38.37 9.38
CA PHE A 6 -20.63 -37.80 8.06
C PHE A 6 -20.99 -36.30 7.99
N PHE A 7 -21.97 -35.85 8.79
CA PHE A 7 -22.30 -34.43 8.87
C PHE A 7 -21.22 -33.59 9.58
N ILE A 8 -20.52 -34.16 10.57
CA ILE A 8 -19.42 -33.48 11.26
C ILE A 8 -18.16 -33.42 10.37
N ALA A 9 -17.89 -34.45 9.57
CA ALA A 9 -16.75 -34.48 8.65
C ALA A 9 -16.87 -33.48 7.47
N ALA A 10 -18.09 -33.06 7.11
CA ALA A 10 -18.31 -32.09 6.04
C ALA A 10 -17.99 -30.63 6.45
N LEU A 11 -17.97 -30.32 7.76
CA LEU A 11 -17.82 -28.95 8.25
C LEU A 11 -16.35 -28.52 8.45
N THR A 12 -15.40 -29.44 8.40
CA THR A 12 -13.98 -29.17 8.72
C THR A 12 -13.14 -28.60 7.57
N PHE A 13 -13.74 -28.30 6.41
CA PHE A 13 -13.00 -27.83 5.21
C PHE A 13 -12.98 -26.31 5.00
N PHE A 14 -13.56 -25.51 5.90
CA PHE A 14 -13.66 -24.05 5.74
C PHE A 14 -12.77 -23.27 6.72
N SER A 15 -11.53 -23.72 6.98
CA SER A 15 -10.49 -22.79 7.44
C SER A 15 -9.83 -22.13 6.23
N GLY A 16 -10.61 -21.38 5.47
CA GLY A 16 -10.07 -20.43 4.51
C GLY A 16 -9.40 -19.32 5.30
N VAL A 17 -8.07 -19.32 5.33
CA VAL A 17 -7.29 -18.13 5.72
C VAL A 17 -7.70 -17.03 4.76
N ILE A 18 -8.57 -16.13 5.21
CA ILE A 18 -8.67 -14.81 4.59
C ILE A 18 -7.33 -14.17 4.92
N ALA A 19 -6.42 -14.15 3.95
CA ALA A 19 -5.24 -13.31 4.05
C ALA A 19 -5.76 -11.88 4.16
N VAL A 20 -5.74 -11.32 5.37
CA VAL A 20 -5.84 -9.87 5.55
C VAL A 20 -4.63 -9.32 4.80
N ASP A 21 -4.90 -8.70 3.66
CA ASP A 21 -3.87 -8.02 2.89
C ASP A 21 -3.38 -6.87 3.76
N ILE A 22 -2.16 -7.00 4.29
CA ILE A 22 -1.56 -5.96 5.13
C ILE A 22 -1.30 -4.76 4.22
N GLN A 23 -2.21 -3.79 4.30
CA GLN A 23 -2.08 -2.54 3.58
C GLN A 23 -0.96 -1.70 4.20
N LYS A 24 -0.12 -1.14 3.34
CA LYS A 24 0.95 -0.20 3.67
C LYS A 24 0.52 1.20 3.31
N SER A 25 0.85 2.17 4.16
CA SER A 25 0.77 3.59 3.82
C SER A 25 2.09 3.97 3.16
N VAL A 26 2.03 4.48 1.93
CA VAL A 26 3.22 4.78 1.14
C VAL A 26 3.13 6.13 0.45
N LEU A 27 4.29 6.74 0.25
CA LEU A 27 4.51 7.86 -0.65
C LEU A 27 5.20 7.33 -1.92
N ILE A 28 4.60 7.60 -3.07
CA ILE A 28 5.14 7.25 -4.38
C ILE A 28 5.50 8.54 -5.10
N SER A 29 6.79 8.73 -5.39
CA SER A 29 7.29 9.94 -6.06
C SER A 29 8.11 9.62 -7.31
N TYR A 30 8.06 10.55 -8.25
CA TYR A 30 8.68 10.45 -9.57
C TYR A 30 9.49 11.71 -9.88
N PRO A 31 10.56 11.60 -10.69
CA PRO A 31 11.22 12.76 -11.29
C PRO A 31 10.25 13.61 -12.10
N ALA A 32 10.47 14.92 -12.13
CA ALA A 32 9.59 15.88 -12.79
C ALA A 32 9.33 15.59 -14.28
N GLY A 33 10.30 15.00 -14.99
CA GLY A 33 10.20 14.64 -16.40
C GLY A 33 9.38 13.38 -16.71
N THR A 34 8.89 12.68 -15.69
CA THR A 34 8.10 11.45 -15.87
C THR A 34 6.77 11.77 -16.56
N PRO A 35 6.37 11.06 -17.63
CA PRO A 35 5.10 11.27 -18.30
C PRO A 35 3.91 11.05 -17.36
N ASP A 36 2.87 11.89 -17.48
CA ASP A 36 1.67 11.80 -16.64
C ASP A 36 0.91 10.48 -16.83
N SER A 37 1.07 9.84 -17.99
CA SER A 37 0.50 8.51 -18.26
C SER A 37 1.04 7.44 -17.33
N VAL A 38 2.32 7.52 -16.93
CA VAL A 38 2.97 6.56 -16.02
C VAL A 38 2.41 6.73 -14.61
N VAL A 39 2.33 7.98 -14.13
CA VAL A 39 1.78 8.30 -12.82
C VAL A 39 0.31 7.92 -12.74
N THR A 40 -0.46 8.23 -13.80
CA THR A 40 -1.89 7.86 -13.89
C THR A 40 -2.08 6.36 -13.91
N LYS A 41 -1.24 5.63 -14.66
CA LYS A 41 -1.25 4.16 -14.67
C LYS A 41 -0.97 3.58 -13.29
N ALA A 42 -0.01 4.14 -12.56
CA ALA A 42 0.28 3.73 -11.19
C ALA A 42 -0.93 3.97 -10.28
N LYS A 43 -1.54 5.17 -10.31
CA LYS A 43 -2.75 5.46 -9.52
C LYS A 43 -3.89 4.49 -9.82
N HIS A 44 -4.14 4.18 -11.10
CA HIS A 44 -5.18 3.22 -11.48
C HIS A 44 -4.88 1.82 -10.94
N ALA A 45 -3.65 1.33 -11.04
CA ALA A 45 -3.29 0.02 -10.50
C ALA A 45 -3.46 -0.08 -8.97
N ILE A 46 -3.20 1.01 -8.25
CA ILE A 46 -3.48 1.08 -6.81
C ILE A 46 -4.98 0.91 -6.54
N VAL A 47 -5.82 1.66 -7.26
CA VAL A 47 -7.29 1.63 -7.10
C VAL A 47 -7.87 0.27 -7.53
N ASP A 48 -7.41 -0.28 -8.66
CA ASP A 48 -7.85 -1.58 -9.20
C ASP A 48 -7.51 -2.74 -8.25
N ALA A 49 -6.43 -2.61 -7.49
CA ALA A 49 -6.04 -3.56 -6.46
C ALA A 49 -6.75 -3.37 -5.11
N GLY A 50 -7.75 -2.48 -5.04
CA GLY A 50 -8.51 -2.18 -3.83
C GLY A 50 -7.79 -1.24 -2.84
N GLY A 51 -6.70 -0.60 -3.28
CA GLY A 51 -6.04 0.46 -2.54
C GLY A 51 -6.75 1.81 -2.66
N VAL A 52 -6.31 2.78 -1.88
CA VAL A 52 -6.89 4.12 -1.81
C VAL A 52 -5.80 5.17 -1.92
N ILE A 53 -5.99 6.14 -2.82
CA ILE A 53 -5.14 7.33 -2.89
C ILE A 53 -5.54 8.27 -1.74
N THR A 54 -4.62 8.56 -0.84
CA THR A 54 -4.87 9.39 0.35
C THR A 54 -4.56 10.86 0.09
N HIS A 55 -3.60 11.14 -0.78
CA HIS A 55 -3.21 12.50 -1.12
C HIS A 55 -2.53 12.58 -2.49
N GLU A 56 -2.74 13.67 -3.22
CA GLU A 56 -1.98 13.99 -4.43
C GLU A 56 -1.19 15.28 -4.21
N TYR A 57 0.11 15.25 -4.49
CA TYR A 57 0.99 16.39 -4.25
C TYR A 57 1.01 17.32 -5.46
N SER A 58 1.00 18.63 -5.22
CA SER A 58 1.16 19.66 -6.26
C SER A 58 2.62 20.11 -6.41
N LEU A 59 3.43 20.00 -5.35
CA LEU A 59 4.84 20.44 -5.34
C LEU A 59 5.81 19.42 -5.94
N ILE A 60 5.47 18.13 -5.84
CA ILE A 60 6.25 17.03 -6.39
C ILE A 60 5.36 16.18 -7.29
N LYS A 61 5.94 15.51 -8.28
CA LYS A 61 5.21 14.55 -9.09
C LYS A 61 5.08 13.25 -8.30
N GLY A 62 4.01 13.11 -7.53
CA GLY A 62 3.81 11.96 -6.67
C GLY A 62 2.46 11.98 -5.95
N PHE A 63 2.16 10.89 -5.26
CA PHE A 63 0.93 10.73 -4.49
C PHE A 63 1.18 9.79 -3.31
N ALA A 64 0.36 9.95 -2.26
CA ALA A 64 0.32 9.03 -1.14
C ALA A 64 -0.86 8.06 -1.30
N ALA A 65 -0.66 6.81 -0.86
CA ALA A 65 -1.67 5.77 -0.98
C ALA A 65 -1.61 4.75 0.16
N LYS A 66 -2.74 4.08 0.39
CA LYS A 66 -2.83 2.85 1.17
C LYS A 66 -3.10 1.69 0.24
N VAL A 67 -2.21 0.69 0.20
CA VAL A 67 -2.33 -0.44 -0.72
C VAL A 67 -1.64 -1.69 -0.18
N GLY A 68 -2.08 -2.87 -0.63
CA GLY A 68 -1.39 -4.13 -0.35
C GLY A 68 0.04 -4.14 -0.91
N ALA A 69 0.99 -4.66 -0.14
CA ALA A 69 2.41 -4.63 -0.47
C ALA A 69 2.74 -5.24 -1.84
N LYS A 70 1.99 -6.28 -2.26
CA LYS A 70 2.16 -6.96 -3.55
C LYS A 70 1.98 -6.05 -4.77
N VAL A 71 1.18 -4.99 -4.63
CA VAL A 71 0.92 -4.05 -5.73
C VAL A 71 2.12 -3.13 -5.96
N LEU A 72 2.87 -2.84 -4.89
CA LEU A 72 4.06 -1.97 -4.93
C LEU A 72 5.16 -2.55 -5.81
N ASP A 73 5.30 -3.87 -5.87
CA ASP A 73 6.25 -4.54 -6.77
C ASP A 73 5.96 -4.21 -8.26
N SER A 74 4.67 -4.18 -8.62
CA SER A 74 4.25 -3.85 -9.98
C SER A 74 4.46 -2.38 -10.30
N VAL A 75 4.13 -1.48 -9.35
CA VAL A 75 4.36 -0.04 -9.48
C VAL A 75 5.85 0.27 -9.60
N SER A 76 6.68 -0.40 -8.79
CA SER A 76 8.14 -0.30 -8.83
C SER A 76 8.69 -0.74 -10.18
N ALA A 77 8.25 -1.90 -10.69
CA ALA A 77 8.68 -2.40 -11.99
C ALA A 77 8.34 -1.46 -13.16
N TRP A 78 7.14 -0.85 -13.17
CA TRP A 78 6.77 0.11 -14.22
C TRP A 78 7.48 1.46 -14.07
N GLY A 79 7.79 1.85 -12.84
CA GLY A 79 8.49 3.09 -12.54
C GLY A 79 10.01 2.98 -12.61
N GLN A 80 10.58 1.79 -12.84
CA GLN A 80 12.03 1.57 -12.81
C GLN A 80 12.77 2.42 -13.86
N GLU A 81 12.22 2.54 -15.07
CA GLU A 81 12.74 3.41 -16.13
C GLU A 81 12.70 4.90 -15.72
N TYR A 82 11.77 5.25 -14.84
CA TYR A 82 11.53 6.60 -14.36
C TYR A 82 12.12 6.86 -12.97
N GLN A 83 12.95 5.95 -12.43
CA GLN A 83 13.54 6.10 -11.09
C GLN A 83 12.50 6.44 -10.01
N VAL A 84 11.38 5.70 -10.00
CA VAL A 84 10.33 5.87 -8.97
C VAL A 84 10.91 5.63 -7.56
N SER A 85 10.55 6.50 -6.61
CA SER A 85 10.79 6.27 -5.18
C SER A 85 9.49 5.84 -4.53
N ILE A 86 9.54 4.75 -3.76
CA ILE A 86 8.41 4.25 -2.97
C ILE A 86 8.90 4.19 -1.52
N GLU A 87 8.32 5.00 -0.66
CA GLU A 87 8.70 5.15 0.74
C GLU A 87 7.50 4.78 1.63
N GLU A 88 7.73 3.98 2.67
CA GLU A 88 6.69 3.75 3.69
C GLU A 88 6.52 5.03 4.51
N ASP A 89 5.27 5.41 4.75
CA ASP A 89 4.94 6.61 5.51
C ASP A 89 5.24 6.38 6.99
N GLU A 90 5.99 7.30 7.61
CA GLU A 90 6.44 7.19 8.99
C GLU A 90 5.99 8.41 9.82
N GLU A 91 5.73 8.17 11.11
CA GLU A 91 5.38 9.23 12.04
C GLU A 91 6.62 10.02 12.47
N VAL A 92 6.49 11.33 12.55
CA VAL A 92 7.52 12.22 13.09
C VAL A 92 7.07 12.80 14.43
N HIS A 93 7.98 12.84 15.40
CA HIS A 93 7.72 13.38 16.73
C HIS A 93 8.51 14.66 16.97
N ALA A 94 7.90 15.61 17.68
CA ALA A 94 8.64 16.74 18.20
C ALA A 94 9.67 16.24 19.22
N MET A 95 10.93 16.65 19.07
CA MET A 95 11.95 16.40 20.09
C MET A 95 11.65 17.32 21.26
N GLU A 96 11.25 16.76 22.41
CA GLU A 96 10.97 17.55 23.61
C GLU A 96 12.22 18.34 24.00
N GLY A 97 12.13 19.66 23.87
CA GLY A 97 13.26 20.56 24.05
C GLY A 97 13.73 20.54 25.50
N ALA A 98 15.05 20.43 25.68
CA ALA A 98 15.69 20.68 26.95
C ALA A 98 15.18 22.02 27.51
N HIS A 99 14.56 21.97 28.69
CA HIS A 99 14.24 23.14 29.51
C HIS A 99 15.50 24.00 29.68
N ILE A 100 15.69 25.00 28.83
CA ILE A 100 16.58 26.12 29.14
C ILE A 100 15.82 27.01 30.11
N GLY A 101 15.90 26.66 31.38
CA GLY A 101 15.53 27.55 32.48
C GLY A 101 16.45 28.77 32.42
N ILE A 102 15.88 29.90 32.00
CA ILE A 102 16.45 31.23 32.20
C ILE A 102 15.78 31.82 33.44
#